data_AF-A0AA38VP66-F1
#
_entry.id   AF-A0AA38VP66-F1
#
_cell.length_a   1.000
_cell.length_b   1.000
_cell.length_c   1.000
_cell.angle_alpha   90.00
_cell.angle_beta   90.00
_cell.angle_gamma   90.00
#
_symmetry.space_group_name_H-M   'P 1'
#
loop_
_entity.id
_entity.type
_entity.pdbx_description
1 polymer ?
#
loop_
_entity_poly.entity_id
_entity_poly.type
_entity_poly.pdbx_seq_one_letter_code
_entity_poly.pdbx_strand_id
1 'polypeptide(L)'
;MANQGSAVQAVRLAEDVAVLTVLDALPGESFDNPLPPGFDERDPRRVLSFERERFLASALAALADISDDPNHVVAVAVEERPSTQGLAVLVAINKGNPRSAEGTLERVKQGLQGLFNVLAEVGHDSSTAHEIKSRQAT
;
A
#
# COMPACT_ATOMS: atom_id res chain seq x y z
N MET A 1 42.07 2.89 11.21
CA MET A 1 42.02 1.56 10.56
C MET A 1 40.66 1.43 9.92
N ALA A 2 40.53 1.79 8.64
CA ALA A 2 39.25 2.04 8.00
C ALA A 2 38.64 0.77 7.39
N ASN A 3 37.48 0.39 7.95
CA ASN A 3 36.30 -0.24 7.35
C ASN A 3 36.45 -0.96 5.99
N GLN A 4 37.30 -1.99 5.91
CA GLN A 4 37.44 -2.81 4.70
C GLN A 4 36.14 -3.58 4.33
N GLY A 5 35.24 -3.84 5.30
CA GLY A 5 33.97 -4.51 5.05
C GLY A 5 32.96 -3.69 4.24
N SER A 6 32.98 -2.36 4.37
CA SER A 6 32.05 -1.47 3.68
C SER A 6 32.37 -1.31 2.19
N ALA A 7 33.66 -1.31 1.83
CA ALA A 7 34.08 -1.22 0.43
C ALA A 7 33.73 -2.49 -0.37
N VAL A 8 33.86 -3.67 0.26
CA VAL A 8 33.52 -4.96 -0.37
C VAL A 8 32.00 -5.07 -0.60
N GLN A 9 31.19 -4.59 0.34
CA GLN A 9 29.73 -4.54 0.15
C GLN A 9 29.31 -3.55 -0.94
N ALA A 10 29.95 -2.38 -1.02
CA ALA A 10 29.65 -1.39 -2.06
C ALA A 10 29.95 -1.94 -3.47
N VAL A 11 31.03 -2.69 -3.64
CA VAL A 11 31.38 -3.34 -4.91
C VAL A 11 30.36 -4.41 -5.28
N ARG A 12 29.94 -5.25 -4.32
CA ARG A 12 28.90 -6.27 -4.55
C ARG A 12 27.56 -5.66 -4.94
N LEU A 13 27.14 -4.59 -4.25
CA LEU A 13 25.92 -3.87 -4.61
C LEU A 13 26.01 -3.26 -6.01
N ALA A 14 27.15 -2.70 -6.39
CA ALA A 14 27.36 -2.18 -7.72
C ALA A 14 27.32 -3.27 -8.80
N GLU A 15 27.89 -4.45 -8.51
CA GLU A 15 27.84 -5.62 -9.39
C GLU A 15 26.41 -6.15 -9.54
N ASP A 16 25.69 -6.34 -8.44
CA ASP A 16 24.29 -6.79 -8.45
C ASP A 16 23.41 -5.81 -9.22
N VAL A 17 23.56 -4.49 -9.01
CA VAL A 17 22.85 -3.46 -9.79
C VAL A 17 23.22 -3.50 -11.27
N ALA A 18 24.49 -3.68 -11.61
CA ALA A 18 24.96 -3.76 -13.00
C ALA A 18 24.42 -5.02 -13.71
N VAL A 19 24.40 -6.16 -13.02
CA VAL A 19 23.83 -7.40 -13.55
C VAL A 19 22.32 -7.27 -13.72
N LEU A 20 21.63 -6.71 -12.73
CA LEU A 20 20.18 -6.47 -12.82
C LEU A 20 19.86 -5.51 -13.96
N THR A 21 20.62 -4.43 -14.17
CA THR A 21 20.39 -3.50 -15.31
C THR A 21 20.65 -4.14 -16.68
N VAL A 22 21.56 -5.10 -16.79
CA VAL A 22 21.80 -5.85 -18.04
C VAL A 22 20.68 -6.87 -18.30
N LEU A 23 20.12 -7.44 -17.24
CA LEU A 23 19.07 -8.47 -17.33
C LEU A 23 17.66 -7.89 -17.33
N ASP A 24 17.48 -6.61 -17.00
CA ASP A 24 16.18 -5.98 -16.96
C ASP A 24 15.64 -5.81 -18.37
N ALA A 25 14.71 -6.70 -18.75
CA ALA A 25 13.74 -6.37 -19.77
C ALA A 25 12.83 -5.31 -19.16
N LEU A 26 13.24 -4.04 -19.27
CA LEU A 26 12.50 -2.92 -18.71
C LEU A 26 11.03 -3.09 -19.12
N PRO A 27 10.09 -3.17 -18.16
CA PRO A 27 8.68 -3.03 -18.51
C PRO A 27 8.57 -1.73 -19.31
N GLY A 28 7.80 -1.74 -20.40
CA GLY A 28 7.67 -0.59 -21.29
C GLY A 28 7.41 0.69 -20.51
N GLU A 29 7.81 1.85 -21.05
CA GLU A 29 7.69 3.15 -20.39
C GLU A 29 6.34 3.27 -19.66
N SER A 30 6.38 3.67 -18.40
CA SER A 30 5.17 3.92 -17.62
C SER A 30 4.37 5.01 -18.33
N PHE A 31 3.12 4.70 -18.68
CA PHE A 31 2.21 5.69 -19.25
C PHE A 31 1.53 6.46 -18.13
N ASP A 32 1.34 7.77 -18.35
CA ASP A 32 0.47 8.57 -17.49
C ASP A 32 -0.94 7.95 -17.48
N ASN A 33 -1.53 7.87 -16.30
CA ASN A 33 -2.91 7.45 -16.12
C ASN A 33 -3.77 8.67 -15.75
N PRO A 34 -4.12 9.54 -16.73
CA PRO A 34 -4.85 10.75 -16.46
C PRO A 34 -6.28 10.43 -16.00
N LEU A 35 -6.83 11.31 -15.17
CA LEU A 35 -8.23 11.23 -14.79
C LEU A 35 -9.13 11.31 -16.04
N PRO A 36 -10.25 10.57 -16.06
CA PRO A 36 -11.17 10.62 -17.18
C PRO A 36 -11.76 12.03 -17.38
N PRO A 37 -12.03 12.43 -18.63
CA PRO A 37 -12.62 13.73 -18.91
C PRO A 37 -13.99 13.87 -18.23
N GLY A 38 -14.20 14.95 -17.50
CA GLY A 38 -15.42 15.19 -16.72
C GLY A 38 -15.38 14.64 -15.29
N PHE A 39 -14.21 14.23 -14.80
CA PHE A 39 -14.03 13.90 -13.39
C PHE A 39 -14.27 15.14 -12.50
N ASP A 40 -15.24 15.03 -11.60
CA ASP A 40 -15.52 16.04 -10.59
C ASP A 40 -14.97 15.57 -9.23
N GLU A 41 -13.86 16.17 -8.82
CA GLU A 41 -13.25 15.92 -7.50
C GLU A 41 -14.19 16.25 -6.33
N ARG A 42 -15.23 17.07 -6.58
CA ARG A 42 -16.20 17.53 -5.59
C ARG A 42 -17.59 16.98 -5.85
N ASP A 43 -17.69 15.83 -6.53
CA ASP A 43 -18.98 15.15 -6.73
C ASP A 43 -19.69 14.99 -5.37
N PRO A 44 -20.84 15.67 -5.15
CA PRO A 44 -21.53 15.67 -3.86
C PRO A 44 -22.09 14.29 -3.48
N ARG A 45 -22.03 13.31 -4.40
CA ARG A 45 -22.40 11.92 -4.16
C ARG A 45 -21.29 11.11 -3.50
N ARG A 46 -20.04 11.59 -3.50
CA ARG A 46 -18.90 10.94 -2.87
C ARG A 46 -18.76 11.37 -1.41
N VAL A 47 -18.45 10.43 -0.54
CA VAL A 47 -18.22 10.71 0.88
C VAL A 47 -16.77 11.12 1.13
N LEU A 48 -15.85 10.50 0.40
CA LEU A 48 -14.40 10.75 0.41
C LEU A 48 -14.03 11.58 -0.82
N SER A 49 -13.12 12.52 -0.61
CA SER A 49 -12.46 13.16 -1.74
C SER A 49 -11.57 12.16 -2.47
N PHE A 50 -11.36 12.40 -3.76
CA PHE A 50 -10.43 11.60 -4.56
C PHE A 50 -9.02 11.53 -3.95
N GLU A 51 -8.53 12.64 -3.41
CA GLU A 51 -7.23 12.68 -2.73
C GLU A 51 -7.19 11.71 -1.54
N ARG A 52 -8.29 11.62 -0.79
CA ARG A 52 -8.40 10.72 0.36
C ARG A 52 -8.49 9.27 -0.08
N GLU A 53 -9.26 8.96 -1.12
CA GLU A 53 -9.29 7.63 -1.74
C GLU A 53 -7.90 7.20 -2.20
N ARG A 54 -7.21 8.08 -2.94
CA ARG A 54 -5.84 7.84 -3.43
C ARG A 54 -4.88 7.58 -2.28
N PHE A 55 -4.95 8.39 -1.22
CA PHE A 55 -4.10 8.23 -0.04
C PHE A 55 -4.34 6.88 0.64
N LEU A 56 -5.61 6.51 0.86
CA LEU A 56 -5.98 5.23 1.47
C LEU A 56 -5.52 4.04 0.61
N ALA A 57 -5.81 4.07 -0.69
CA ALA A 57 -5.41 3.02 -1.61
C ALA A 57 -3.87 2.86 -1.64
N SER A 58 -3.12 3.97 -1.68
CA SER A 58 -1.65 3.94 -1.67
C SER A 58 -1.09 3.37 -0.37
N ALA A 59 -1.63 3.80 0.78
CA ALA A 59 -1.21 3.29 2.08
C ALA A 59 -1.52 1.80 2.24
N LEU A 60 -2.71 1.37 1.82
CA LEU A 60 -3.09 -0.05 1.89
C LEU A 60 -2.28 -0.91 0.91
N ALA A 61 -1.98 -0.40 -0.28
CA ALA A 61 -1.09 -1.08 -1.23
C ALA A 61 0.31 -1.28 -0.64
N ALA A 62 0.87 -0.25 0.00
CA ALA A 62 2.17 -0.36 0.68
C ALA A 62 2.17 -1.35 1.84
N LEU A 63 1.07 -1.45 2.59
CA LEU A 63 0.93 -2.45 3.67
C LEU A 63 0.69 -3.88 3.14
N ALA A 64 0.10 -4.00 1.95
CA ALA A 64 -0.23 -5.27 1.34
C ALA A 64 0.97 -5.90 0.59
N ASP A 65 2.00 -5.11 0.30
CA ASP A 65 3.22 -5.58 -0.34
C ASP A 65 4.12 -6.35 0.64
N ILE A 66 3.84 -7.65 0.79
CA ILE A 66 4.49 -8.53 1.78
C ILE A 66 5.36 -9.64 1.15
N SER A 67 5.56 -9.59 -0.17
CA SER A 67 6.17 -10.69 -0.93
C SER A 67 7.19 -10.15 -1.92
N ASP A 68 8.45 -10.59 -1.78
CA ASP A 68 9.53 -10.22 -2.71
C ASP A 68 9.48 -10.99 -4.06
N ASP A 69 8.52 -11.91 -4.24
CA ASP A 69 8.32 -12.61 -5.50
C ASP A 69 7.73 -11.68 -6.57
N PRO A 70 8.40 -11.45 -7.71
CA PRO A 70 7.92 -10.55 -8.76
C PRO A 70 6.62 -11.03 -9.43
N ASN A 71 6.22 -12.29 -9.24
CA ASN A 71 4.92 -12.80 -9.72
C ASN A 71 3.78 -12.56 -8.74
N HIS A 72 4.07 -12.02 -7.55
CA HIS A 72 3.11 -11.76 -6.47
C HIS A 72 2.80 -10.27 -6.30
N VAL A 73 2.72 -9.53 -7.41
CA VAL A 73 2.33 -8.11 -7.38
C VAL A 73 0.89 -7.97 -6.88
N VAL A 74 0.71 -7.24 -5.78
CA VAL A 74 -0.59 -6.97 -5.17
C VAL A 74 -1.16 -5.65 -5.70
N ALA A 75 -2.44 -5.69 -6.07
CA ALA A 75 -3.23 -4.50 -6.40
C ALA A 75 -4.31 -4.31 -5.33
N VAL A 76 -4.43 -3.08 -4.84
CA VAL A 76 -5.45 -2.70 -3.87
C VAL A 76 -6.32 -1.61 -4.45
N ALA A 77 -7.64 -1.80 -4.34
CA ALA A 77 -8.63 -0.79 -4.68
C ALA A 77 -9.54 -0.50 -3.48
N VAL A 78 -10.01 0.73 -3.42
CA VAL A 78 -10.88 1.25 -2.37
C VAL A 78 -12.17 1.70 -3.01
N GLU A 79 -13.31 1.19 -2.55
CA GLU A 79 -14.63 1.50 -3.07
C GLU A 79 -15.55 1.93 -1.93
N GLU A 80 -16.25 3.05 -2.12
CA GLU A 80 -17.29 3.46 -1.18
C GLU A 80 -18.53 2.58 -1.31
N ARG A 81 -19.13 2.20 -0.19
CA ARG A 81 -20.42 1.50 -0.15
C ARG A 81 -21.51 2.44 0.39
N PRO A 82 -22.30 3.07 -0.50
CA PRO A 82 -23.34 4.03 -0.09
C PRO A 82 -24.40 3.40 0.81
N SER A 83 -24.68 2.10 0.64
CA SER A 83 -25.71 1.39 1.39
C SER A 83 -25.34 1.07 2.84
N THR A 84 -24.05 1.03 3.17
CA THR A 84 -23.56 0.59 4.50
C THR A 84 -22.73 1.65 5.21
N GLN A 85 -22.60 2.87 4.66
CA GLN A 85 -21.67 3.90 5.14
C GLN A 85 -20.26 3.35 5.39
N GLY A 86 -19.83 2.42 4.53
CA GLY A 86 -18.62 1.63 4.74
C GLY A 86 -17.68 1.73 3.56
N LEU A 87 -16.42 1.37 3.79
CA LEU A 87 -15.39 1.26 2.77
C LEU A 87 -15.18 -0.21 2.42
N ALA A 88 -15.22 -0.56 1.15
CA ALA A 88 -14.78 -1.85 0.66
C ALA A 88 -13.34 -1.76 0.18
N VAL A 89 -12.50 -2.67 0.65
CA VAL A 89 -11.12 -2.81 0.19
C VAL A 89 -11.04 -4.09 -0.63
N LEU A 90 -10.72 -3.93 -1.91
CA LEU A 90 -10.56 -5.01 -2.87
C LEU A 90 -9.07 -5.28 -3.01
N VAL A 91 -8.67 -6.54 -2.88
CA VAL A 91 -7.28 -6.98 -3.02
C VAL A 91 -7.22 -8.01 -4.12
N ALA A 92 -6.34 -7.78 -5.08
CA ALA A 92 -6.00 -8.72 -6.13
C ALA A 92 -4.49 -8.99 -6.11
N ILE A 93 -4.07 -10.15 -6.57
CA ILE A 93 -2.65 -10.49 -6.69
C ILE A 93 -2.44 -11.13 -8.06
N ASN A 94 -1.32 -10.80 -8.70
CA ASN A 94 -0.89 -11.51 -9.89
C ASN A 94 -0.63 -12.98 -9.54
N LYS A 95 -1.00 -13.87 -10.47
CA LYS A 95 -0.86 -15.32 -10.31
C LYS A 95 -0.19 -15.87 -11.55
N GLY A 96 1.05 -16.34 -11.42
CA GLY A 96 1.73 -17.11 -12.49
C GLY A 96 1.05 -18.46 -12.76
N ASN A 97 0.35 -19.01 -11.76
CA ASN A 97 -0.58 -20.13 -11.89
C ASN A 97 -1.68 -20.03 -10.79
N PRO A 98 -2.81 -20.74 -10.91
CA PRO A 98 -3.97 -20.56 -10.02
C PRO A 98 -3.69 -20.72 -8.51
N ARG A 99 -2.64 -21.47 -8.13
CA ARG A 99 -2.30 -21.74 -6.72
C ARG A 99 -1.09 -20.97 -6.20
N SER A 100 -0.28 -20.38 -7.09
CA SER A 100 1.02 -19.77 -6.75
C SER A 100 0.93 -18.71 -5.65
N ALA A 101 -0.09 -17.86 -5.72
CA ALA A 101 -0.20 -16.68 -4.88
C ALA A 101 -1.32 -16.78 -3.82
N GLU A 102 -2.02 -17.92 -3.72
CA GLU A 102 -3.20 -18.06 -2.83
C GLU A 102 -2.84 -17.87 -1.36
N GLY A 103 -1.73 -18.47 -0.92
CA GLY A 103 -1.25 -18.31 0.45
C GLY A 103 -0.78 -16.87 0.76
N THR A 104 -0.25 -16.16 -0.22
CA THR A 104 0.12 -14.74 -0.05
C THR A 104 -1.12 -13.86 -0.01
N LEU A 105 -2.09 -14.07 -0.90
CA LEU A 105 -3.35 -13.33 -0.92
C LEU A 105 -4.12 -13.48 0.41
N GLU A 106 -4.22 -14.70 0.94
CA GLU A 106 -4.89 -14.93 2.22
C GLU A 106 -4.15 -14.28 3.39
N ARG A 107 -2.81 -14.28 3.39
CA ARG A 107 -2.03 -13.53 4.40
C ARG A 107 -2.28 -12.03 4.33
N VAL A 108 -2.27 -11.44 3.13
CA VAL A 108 -2.57 -10.01 2.94
C VAL A 108 -3.97 -9.69 3.45
N LYS A 109 -4.96 -10.49 3.06
CA LYS A 109 -6.36 -10.32 3.47
C LYS A 109 -6.51 -10.40 4.99
N GLN A 110 -5.92 -11.40 5.63
CA GLN A 110 -5.96 -11.54 7.08
C GLN A 110 -5.28 -10.39 7.82
N GLY A 111 -4.11 -9.94 7.32
CA GLY A 111 -3.39 -8.81 7.89
C GLY A 111 -4.20 -7.51 7.83
N LEU A 112 -4.76 -7.20 6.66
CA LEU A 112 -5.61 -6.02 6.49
C LEU A 112 -6.90 -6.12 7.32
N GLN A 113 -7.55 -7.28 7.35
CA GLN A 113 -8.74 -7.50 8.19
C GLN A 113 -8.43 -7.29 9.67
N GLY A 114 -7.29 -7.80 10.16
CA GLY A 114 -6.84 -7.59 11.52
C GLY A 114 -6.61 -6.10 11.84
N LEU A 115 -5.97 -5.38 10.91
CA LEU A 115 -5.76 -3.93 11.03
C LEU A 115 -7.09 -3.18 11.09
N PHE A 116 -8.06 -3.53 10.24
CA PHE A 116 -9.38 -2.88 10.26
C PHE A 116 -10.16 -3.16 11.54
N ASN A 117 -10.06 -4.36 12.10
CA ASN A 117 -10.70 -4.69 13.38
C ASN A 117 -10.16 -3.81 14.51
N VAL A 118 -8.83 -3.65 14.60
CA VAL A 118 -8.20 -2.77 15.60
C VAL A 118 -8.63 -1.32 15.41
N LEU A 119 -8.65 -0.81 14.17
CA LEU A 119 -9.09 0.55 13.89
C LEU A 119 -10.57 0.77 14.22
N ALA A 120 -11.42 -0.25 14.01
CA ALA A 120 -12.85 -0.19 14.33
C ALA A 120 -13.10 -0.11 15.85
N GLU A 121 -12.30 -0.82 16.65
CA GLU A 121 -12.35 -0.75 18.13
C GLU A 121 -12.01 0.65 18.63
N VAL A 122 -10.91 1.23 18.14
CA VAL A 122 -10.47 2.59 18.51
C VAL A 122 -11.51 3.65 18.09
N GLY A 123 -12.20 3.44 16.97
CA GLY A 123 -13.27 4.32 16.51
C GLY A 123 -14.46 4.39 17.47
N HIS A 124 -14.81 3.28 18.14
CA HIS A 124 -15.91 3.24 19.11
C HIS A 124 -15.57 3.95 20.44
N ASP A 125 -14.31 3.91 20.88
CA ASP A 125 -13.88 4.51 22.16
C ASP A 125 -13.55 6.01 22.06
N SER A 126 -13.48 6.57 20.84
CA SER A 126 -13.14 7.97 20.58
C SER A 126 -14.22 9.00 21.01
N SER A 127 -15.36 8.56 21.56
CA SER A 127 -16.27 9.45 22.30
C SER A 127 -15.71 9.87 23.68
N THR A 128 -14.57 9.30 24.11
CA THR A 128 -13.84 9.79 25.29
C THR A 128 -12.56 10.50 24.86
N ALA A 129 -12.61 11.83 24.96
CA ALA A 129 -11.55 12.76 24.64
C ALA A 129 -10.19 12.37 25.23
N HIS A 130 -9.21 12.06 24.38
CA HIS A 130 -7.80 12.05 24.77
C HIS A 130 -7.20 13.45 24.57
N GLU A 131 -7.39 14.31 25.57
CA GLU A 131 -6.70 15.59 25.71
C GLU A 131 -5.25 15.32 26.17
N ILE A 132 -4.29 15.28 25.23
CA ILE A 132 -2.86 15.28 25.59
C ILE A 132 -2.46 16.73 25.90
N LYS A 133 -2.54 17.12 27.19
CA LYS A 133 -1.95 18.38 27.68
C LYS A 133 -0.43 18.24 27.78
N SER A 134 0.28 18.87 26.86
CA SER A 134 1.71 19.16 26.98
C SER A 134 1.95 20.26 28.02
N ARG A 135 2.63 19.91 29.11
CA ARG A 135 3.18 20.89 30.07
C ARG A 135 4.48 21.47 29.49
N GLN A 136 4.57 22.79 29.38
CA GLN A 136 5.86 23.46 29.27
C GLN A 136 6.48 23.60 30.67
N ALA A 137 7.74 23.19 30.80
CA ALA A 137 8.54 23.42 31.99
C ALA A 137 9.07 24.86 31.96
N THR A 138 9.03 25.50 33.13
CA THR A 138 9.38 26.89 33.43
C THR A 138 10.88 27.16 33.28
#